data_AF-A0AAU4AV44-F1
#
_entry.id   AF-A0AAU4AV44-F1
#
_cell.length_a   1.000
_cell.length_b   1.000
_cell.length_c   1.000
_cell.angle_alpha   90.00
_cell.angle_beta   90.00
_cell.angle_gamma   90.00
#
_symmetry.space_group_name_H-M   'P 1'
#
loop_
_entity.id
_entity.type
_entity.pdbx_description
1 polymer ?
#
loop_
_entity_poly.entity_id
_entity_poly.type
_entity_poly.pdbx_seq_one_letter_code
_entity_poly.pdbx_strand_id
1 'polypeptide(L)'
;MTADPATNPPAAHRVWTIARIQNTLTSPVLIRRFLLDISHAPDHQVMNVFTAWQRVAATIEANTSGATTPAGQGVPSTDHRSCNADHERG
;
A
#
# COMPACT_ATOMS: atom_id res chain seq x y z
N MET A 1 42.64 -17.28 -2.14
CA MET A 1 41.22 -17.38 -2.53
C MET A 1 40.41 -16.96 -1.32
N THR A 2 40.15 -15.66 -1.18
CA THR A 2 39.40 -15.10 -0.05
C THR A 2 38.24 -14.35 -0.68
N ALA A 3 37.03 -14.83 -0.43
CA ALA A 3 35.80 -14.22 -0.94
C ALA A 3 35.70 -12.79 -0.45
N ASP A 4 35.44 -11.86 -1.37
CA ASP A 4 35.17 -10.45 -1.10
C ASP A 4 33.80 -10.31 -0.41
N PRO A 5 33.73 -9.82 0.86
CA PRO A 5 32.47 -9.67 1.57
C PRO A 5 31.84 -8.28 1.37
N ALA A 6 32.13 -7.54 0.30
CA ALA A 6 31.55 -6.23 0.05
C ALA A 6 30.39 -6.25 -0.98
N THR A 7 29.81 -7.41 -1.29
CA THR A 7 28.47 -7.45 -1.92
C THR A 7 27.39 -7.24 -0.87
N ASN A 8 27.34 -6.03 -0.36
CA ASN A 8 26.13 -5.45 0.20
C ASN A 8 26.10 -4.03 -0.37
N PRO A 9 25.11 -3.65 -1.19
CA PRO A 9 24.76 -2.25 -1.31
C PRO A 9 23.94 -1.87 -0.07
N PRO A 10 24.53 -1.25 0.98
CA PRO A 10 23.73 -0.64 2.02
C PRO A 10 22.97 0.54 1.41
N ALA A 11 21.70 0.65 1.81
CA ALA A 11 20.71 1.60 1.35
C ALA A 11 20.02 1.24 0.03
N ALA A 12 18.95 0.45 0.16
CA ALA A 12 17.76 0.55 -0.68
C ALA A 12 17.21 1.98 -0.62
N HIS A 13 17.87 2.93 -1.28
CA HIS A 13 17.30 4.23 -1.59
C HIS A 13 15.96 3.97 -2.27
N ARG A 14 14.91 4.67 -1.81
CA ARG A 14 13.51 4.55 -2.24
C ARG A 14 13.29 4.96 -3.70
N VAL A 15 14.08 4.42 -4.63
CA VAL A 15 13.95 4.67 -6.05
C VAL A 15 12.81 3.81 -6.57
N TRP A 16 11.90 4.43 -7.31
CA TRP A 16 10.87 3.70 -8.04
C TRP A 16 11.50 3.16 -9.31
N THR A 17 11.56 1.84 -9.42
CA THR A 17 12.01 1.13 -10.61
C THR A 17 10.82 0.42 -11.27
N ILE A 18 10.94 0.09 -12.57
CA ILE A 18 9.93 -0.68 -13.30
C ILE A 18 9.58 -1.97 -12.53
N ALA A 19 10.60 -2.71 -12.07
CA ALA A 19 10.41 -3.94 -11.30
C ALA A 19 9.68 -3.71 -9.97
N ARG A 20 9.97 -2.61 -9.27
CA ARG A 20 9.27 -2.26 -8.02
C ARG A 20 7.81 -1.93 -8.27
N ILE A 21 7.52 -1.11 -9.28
CA ILE A 21 6.14 -0.76 -9.66
C ILE A 21 5.35 -2.04 -9.98
N GLN A 22 5.92 -2.96 -10.78
CA GLN A 22 5.28 -4.24 -11.09
C GLN A 22 5.00 -5.08 -9.85
N ASN A 23 5.99 -5.18 -8.94
CA ASN A 23 5.84 -5.92 -7.69
C ASN A 23 4.75 -5.33 -6.78
N THR A 24 4.63 -3.99 -6.73
CA THR A 24 3.60 -3.30 -5.95
C THR A 24 2.20 -3.44 -6.55
N LEU A 25 2.07 -3.40 -7.89
CA LEU A 25 0.77 -3.47 -8.55
C LEU A 25 0.07 -4.80 -8.28
N THR A 26 0.81 -5.91 -8.14
CA THR A 26 0.36 -7.29 -7.81
C THR A 26 -0.69 -7.91 -8.75
N SER A 27 -1.44 -7.09 -9.51
CA SER A 27 -2.48 -7.48 -10.45
C SER A 27 -1.89 -7.60 -11.86
N PRO A 28 -2.06 -8.76 -12.52
CA PRO A 28 -1.54 -8.97 -13.87
C PRO A 28 -2.17 -8.02 -14.91
N VAL A 29 -3.40 -7.55 -14.66
CA VAL A 29 -4.08 -6.58 -15.54
C VAL A 29 -3.40 -5.22 -15.45
N LEU A 30 -3.09 -4.75 -14.24
CA LEU A 30 -2.40 -3.47 -14.03
C LEU A 30 -0.97 -3.50 -14.56
N ILE A 31 -0.26 -4.61 -14.37
CA ILE A 31 1.10 -4.80 -14.89
C ILE A 31 1.11 -4.73 -16.42
N ARG A 32 0.18 -5.40 -17.11
CA ARG A 32 0.06 -5.32 -18.57
C ARG A 32 -0.29 -3.91 -19.02
N ARG A 33 -1.19 -3.23 -18.33
CA ARG A 33 -1.58 -1.85 -18.67
C ARG A 33 -0.39 -0.91 -18.54
N PHE A 34 0.36 -0.97 -17.45
CA PHE A 34 1.59 -0.22 -17.25
C PHE A 34 2.61 -0.43 -18.38
N LEU A 35 2.86 -1.68 -18.77
CA LEU A 35 3.78 -2.00 -19.85
C LEU A 35 3.31 -1.47 -21.20
N LEU A 36 2.00 -1.58 -21.50
CA LEU A 36 1.42 -1.03 -22.73
C LEU A 36 1.52 0.49 -22.76
N ASP A 37 1.17 1.16 -21.67
CA ASP A 37 1.23 2.62 -21.54
C ASP A 37 2.66 3.14 -21.72
N ILE A 38 3.68 2.47 -21.14
CA ILE A 38 5.09 2.83 -21.37
C ILE A 38 5.52 2.55 -22.80
N SER A 39 5.14 1.41 -23.37
CA SER A 39 5.58 1.00 -24.71
C SER A 39 4.94 1.82 -25.83
N HIS A 40 3.73 2.35 -25.61
CA HIS A 40 3.02 3.19 -26.57
C HIS A 40 3.21 4.69 -26.35
N ALA A 41 3.78 5.12 -25.22
CA ALA A 41 4.04 6.52 -24.97
C ALA A 41 5.18 7.02 -25.89
N PRO A 42 5.04 8.23 -26.48
CA PRO A 42 6.16 8.87 -27.17
C PRO A 42 7.27 9.21 -26.16
N ASP A 43 8.54 9.21 -26.58
CA ASP A 43 9.72 9.31 -25.69
C ASP A 43 9.63 10.40 -24.61
N HIS A 44 9.13 11.58 -24.99
CA HIS A 44 8.98 12.72 -24.08
C HIS A 44 7.87 12.52 -23.02
N GLN A 45 6.95 11.58 -23.21
CA GLN A 45 5.87 11.25 -22.27
C GLN A 45 6.12 9.98 -21.49
N VAL A 46 7.09 9.13 -21.86
CA VAL A 46 7.39 7.89 -21.13
C VAL A 46 7.67 8.17 -19.65
N MET A 47 8.43 9.23 -19.34
CA MET A 47 8.69 9.63 -17.95
C MET A 47 7.45 10.17 -17.22
N ASN A 48 6.54 10.85 -17.93
CA ASN A 48 5.28 11.32 -17.34
C ASN A 48 4.36 10.14 -17.00
N VAL A 49 4.24 9.18 -17.92
CA VAL A 49 3.51 7.93 -17.71
C VAL A 49 4.11 7.14 -16.55
N PHE A 50 5.44 7.00 -16.52
CA PHE A 50 6.15 6.35 -15.42
C PHE A 50 5.85 7.03 -14.07
N THR A 51 5.90 8.37 -14.02
CA THR A 51 5.63 9.15 -12.80
C THR A 51 4.18 8.99 -12.33
N ALA A 52 3.22 8.91 -13.26
CA ALA A 52 1.82 8.65 -12.94
C ALA A 52 1.66 7.25 -12.31
N TRP A 53 2.27 6.23 -12.90
CA TRP A 53 2.26 4.87 -12.37
C TRP A 53 3.00 4.72 -11.05
N GLN A 54 4.08 5.47 -10.84
CA GLN A 54 4.77 5.58 -9.55
C GLN A 54 3.83 6.07 -8.45
N ARG A 55 2.99 7.09 -8.72
CA ARG A 55 2.02 7.59 -7.73
C ARG A 55 0.97 6.54 -7.40
N VAL A 56 0.44 5.85 -8.42
CA VAL A 56 -0.52 4.74 -8.23
C VAL A 56 0.09 3.63 -7.37
N ALA A 57 1.32 3.22 -7.69
CA ALA A 57 2.03 2.20 -6.91
C ALA A 57 2.29 2.66 -5.47
N ALA A 58 2.69 3.91 -5.24
CA ALA A 58 2.89 4.46 -3.90
C ALA A 58 1.58 4.45 -3.07
N THR A 59 0.44 4.76 -3.68
CA THR A 59 -0.88 4.67 -3.03
C THR A 59 -1.24 3.23 -2.68
N ILE A 60 -0.94 2.27 -3.55
CA ILE A 60 -1.19 0.84 -3.28
C ILE A 60 -0.28 0.37 -2.12
N GLU A 61 1.02 0.67 -2.17
CA GLU A 61 1.99 0.32 -1.12
C GLU A 61 1.57 0.89 0.25
N ALA A 62 1.06 2.14 0.27
CA ALA A 62 0.54 2.77 1.48
C ALA A 62 -0.72 2.06 2.01
N ASN A 63 -1.65 1.66 1.13
CA ASN A 63 -2.86 0.94 1.52
C ASN A 63 -2.56 -0.49 1.99
N THR A 64 -1.61 -1.19 1.35
CA THR A 64 -1.22 -2.53 1.79
C THR A 64 -0.46 -2.51 3.11
N SER A 65 0.35 -1.46 3.35
CA SER A 65 1.05 -1.27 4.63
C SER A 65 0.10 -0.86 5.76
N GLY A 66 -1.02 -0.20 5.44
CA GLY A 66 -2.09 0.14 6.38
C GLY A 66 -3.05 -1.02 6.70
N ALA A 67 -2.91 -2.18 6.04
CA ALA A 67 -3.78 -3.35 6.26
C ALA A 67 -3.47 -4.14 7.55
N THR A 68 -2.60 -3.63 8.44
CA THR A 68 -2.70 -3.95 9.87
C THR A 68 -3.71 -2.99 10.49
N THR A 69 -4.99 -3.18 10.17
CA THR A 69 -6.04 -2.82 11.13
C THR A 69 -5.91 -3.83 12.27
N PRO A 70 -5.49 -3.46 13.50
CA PRO A 70 -5.76 -4.30 14.64
C PRO A 70 -7.27 -4.52 14.69
N ALA A 71 -7.69 -5.77 14.52
CA ALA A 71 -9.01 -6.23 14.90
C ALA A 71 -9.25 -5.77 16.36
N GLY A 72 -10.03 -4.70 16.52
CA GLY A 72 -10.09 -3.96 17.77
C GLY A 72 -10.88 -2.65 17.71
N GLN A 73 -11.47 -2.29 16.56
CA GLN A 73 -12.51 -1.27 16.54
C GLN A 73 -13.77 -1.90 17.14
N GLY A 74 -13.84 -1.83 18.47
CA GLY A 74 -14.97 -2.26 19.25
C GLY A 74 -16.25 -1.65 18.70
N VAL A 75 -17.20 -2.52 18.39
CA VAL A 75 -18.61 -2.18 18.47
C VAL A 75 -18.84 -1.57 19.86
N PRO A 76 -19.33 -0.33 20.01
CA PRO A 76 -20.04 0.00 21.22
C PRO A 76 -21.36 -0.78 21.12
N SER A 77 -21.35 -2.02 21.60
CA SER A 77 -22.59 -2.68 22.01
C SER A 77 -23.17 -1.81 23.10
N THR A 78 -24.11 -0.93 22.74
CA THR A 78 -24.91 -0.20 23.72
C THR A 78 -25.86 -1.20 24.36
N ASP A 79 -25.33 -2.06 25.22
CA ASP A 79 -26.10 -2.69 26.28
C ASP A 79 -26.03 -1.75 27.49
N HIS A 80 -26.97 -0.80 27.53
CA HIS A 80 -27.32 -0.08 28.76
C HIS A 80 -28.74 -0.48 29.19
N ARG A 81 -29.11 -1.76 28.99
CA ARG A 81 -30.30 -2.34 29.60
C ARG A 81 -29.96 -2.91 30.96
N SER A 82 -29.73 -2.05 31.96
CA SER A 82 -30.02 -2.33 33.38
C SER A 82 -29.55 -1.18 34.28
N CYS A 83 -30.49 -0.31 34.64
CA CYS A 83 -30.48 0.38 35.93
C CYS A 83 -31.91 0.33 36.46
N ASN A 84 -32.26 -0.76 37.14
CA ASN A 84 -33.48 -0.82 37.96
C ASN A 84 -33.08 -0.37 39.37
N ALA A 85 -33.57 0.79 39.80
CA ALA A 85 -33.67 1.22 41.19
C ALA A 85 -34.80 2.24 41.20
N ASP A 86 -36.03 1.80 41.46
CA ASP A 86 -36.60 1.81 42.82
C ASP A 86 -36.37 3.17 43.48
N HIS A 87 -37.33 4.10 43.32
CA HIS A 87 -37.61 5.14 44.31
C HIS A 87 -39.05 5.70 44.12
N GLU A 88 -39.98 5.07 44.83
CA GLU A 88 -40.98 5.64 45.74
C GLU A 88 -41.98 6.77 45.36
N ARG A 89 -43.22 6.51 45.82
CA ARG A 89 -44.31 7.39 46.31
C ARG A 89 -45.49 7.60 45.34
N GLY A 90 -46.73 7.29 45.70
CA GLY A 90 -47.35 7.35 47.04
C GLY A 90 -48.06 8.69 47.16
#